data_AF-A0A2V7R0D8-F1
#
_entry.id   AF-A0A2V7R0D8-F1
#
_cell.length_a   1.000
_cell.length_b   1.000
_cell.length_c   1.000
_cell.angle_alpha   90.00
_cell.angle_beta   90.00
_cell.angle_gamma   90.00
#
_symmetry.space_group_name_H-M   'P 1'
#
loop_
_entity.id
_entity.type
_entity.pdbx_description
1 polymer ?
#
loop_
_entity_poly.entity_id
_entity_poly.type
_entity_poly.pdbx_seq_one_letter_code
_entity_poly.pdbx_strand_id
1 'polypeptide(L)'
;MRAILAALVLLTVPTADWELLGTRRVNFTVDHDAIIVGAREGGFTAIKLEVAGGNLEMYNIKVTFGNGQSFSPETRIQFHQGSWSRTIDLPGPVRILRRVDFWYRSRLRPARGAATMRLFGRK
;
A
#
# COMPACT_ATOMS: atom_id res chain seq x y z
N MET A 1 4.93 -57.64 -0.66
CA MET A 1 4.52 -56.36 -0.03
C MET A 1 5.08 -55.22 -0.88
N ARG A 2 4.23 -54.34 -1.44
CA ARG A 2 4.66 -53.17 -2.21
C ARG A 2 4.25 -51.92 -1.44
N ALA A 3 5.22 -51.23 -0.85
CA ALA A 3 4.99 -49.93 -0.24
C ALA A 3 4.94 -48.88 -1.36
N ILE A 4 3.78 -48.24 -1.51
CA ILE A 4 3.64 -47.08 -2.39
C ILE A 4 4.09 -45.86 -1.58
N LEU A 5 5.25 -45.30 -1.94
CA LEU A 5 5.70 -44.00 -1.45
C LEU A 5 4.80 -42.92 -2.05
N ALA A 6 3.93 -42.34 -1.22
CA ALA A 6 3.17 -41.15 -1.58
C ALA A 6 4.12 -39.94 -1.52
N ALA A 7 4.45 -39.37 -2.69
CA ALA A 7 5.14 -38.10 -2.77
C ALA A 7 4.14 -36.98 -2.46
N LEU A 8 4.31 -36.34 -1.29
CA LEU A 8 3.57 -35.12 -0.95
C LEU A 8 4.17 -33.94 -1.73
N VAL A 9 3.52 -33.55 -2.82
CA VAL A 9 3.86 -32.31 -3.54
C VAL A 9 3.27 -31.15 -2.75
N LEU A 10 4.13 -30.40 -2.05
CA LEU A 10 3.77 -29.11 -1.47
C LEU A 10 3.66 -28.09 -2.59
N LEU A 11 2.45 -27.80 -3.05
CA LEU A 11 2.19 -26.65 -3.91
C LEU A 11 2.41 -25.38 -3.10
N THR A 12 3.54 -24.70 -3.34
CA THR A 12 3.74 -23.34 -2.84
C THR A 12 2.77 -22.43 -3.57
N VAL A 13 1.66 -22.07 -2.91
CA VAL A 13 0.78 -21.01 -3.40
C VAL A 13 1.59 -19.72 -3.34
N PRO A 14 1.82 -18.99 -4.45
CA PRO A 14 2.51 -17.71 -4.39
C PRO A 14 1.66 -16.76 -3.54
N THR A 15 2.08 -16.55 -2.30
CA THR A 15 1.65 -15.38 -1.54
C THR A 15 2.06 -14.18 -2.37
N ALA A 16 1.11 -13.34 -2.75
CA ALA A 16 1.38 -12.13 -3.51
C ALA A 16 2.64 -11.42 -2.96
N ASP A 17 3.69 -11.26 -3.79
CA ASP A 17 4.94 -10.61 -3.38
C ASP A 17 4.70 -9.12 -3.20
N TRP A 18 4.39 -8.74 -1.96
CA TRP A 18 4.24 -7.35 -1.54
C TRP A 18 5.59 -6.79 -1.11
N GLU A 19 6.03 -5.73 -1.78
CA GLU A 19 7.26 -4.99 -1.49
C GLU A 19 6.93 -3.66 -0.80
N LEU A 20 7.66 -3.32 0.27
CA LEU A 20 7.54 -2.00 0.90
C LEU A 20 8.19 -0.93 0.02
N LEU A 21 7.39 -0.03 -0.54
CA LEU A 21 7.86 1.04 -1.42
C LEU A 21 8.26 2.30 -0.66
N GLY A 22 7.71 2.49 0.54
CA GLY A 22 8.08 3.61 1.38
C GLY A 22 7.20 3.78 2.59
N THR A 23 7.62 4.68 3.47
CA THR A 23 6.95 5.00 4.73
C THR A 23 6.88 6.51 4.93
N ARG A 24 5.79 7.00 5.51
CA ARG A 24 5.61 8.41 5.83
C ARG A 24 4.98 8.56 7.20
N ARG A 25 5.60 9.36 8.06
CA ARG A 25 4.98 9.76 9.32
C ARG A 25 3.91 10.82 9.02
N VAL A 26 2.68 10.53 9.41
CA VAL A 26 1.54 11.44 9.26
C VAL A 26 1.79 12.66 10.13
N ASN A 27 1.70 13.84 9.51
CA ASN A 27 1.78 15.11 10.20
C ASN A 27 0.37 15.67 10.40
N PHE A 28 0.03 16.01 11.63
CA PHE A 28 -1.31 16.48 12.01
C PHE A 28 -1.59 17.94 11.63
N THR A 29 -0.60 18.69 11.14
CA THR A 29 -0.78 20.07 10.66
C THR A 29 -1.11 20.16 9.17
N VAL A 30 -0.91 19.09 8.40
CA VAL A 30 -1.21 19.03 6.98
C VAL A 30 -2.19 17.91 6.71
N ASP A 31 -2.98 18.05 5.65
CA ASP A 31 -3.96 17.06 5.21
C ASP A 31 -3.50 16.27 3.97
N HIS A 32 -2.23 16.45 3.57
CA HIS A 32 -1.65 15.86 2.38
C HIS A 32 -0.20 15.44 2.61
N ASP A 33 0.14 14.25 2.14
CA ASP A 33 1.51 13.77 2.06
C ASP A 33 1.73 12.98 0.76
N ALA A 34 2.97 12.59 0.52
CA ALA A 34 3.29 11.61 -0.51
C ALA A 34 4.51 10.74 -0.19
N ILE A 35 4.54 9.58 -0.84
CA ILE A 35 5.70 8.70 -0.92
C ILE A 35 6.20 8.72 -2.37
N ILE A 36 7.48 9.04 -2.54
CA ILE A 36 8.19 8.90 -3.82
C ILE A 36 8.62 7.44 -3.95
N VAL A 37 8.29 6.84 -5.09
CA VAL A 37 8.75 5.50 -5.45
C VAL A 37 9.85 5.68 -6.48
N GLY A 38 11.03 5.14 -6.22
CA GLY A 38 12.13 5.24 -7.18
C GLY A 38 11.88 4.37 -8.41
N ALA A 39 12.72 4.53 -9.43
CA ALA A 39 12.64 3.73 -10.65
C ALA A 39 13.20 2.30 -10.47
N ARG A 40 14.07 2.08 -9.47
CA ARG A 40 14.77 0.81 -9.22
C ARG A 40 13.86 -0.25 -8.57
N GLU A 41 12.76 0.20 -7.97
CA GLU A 41 11.73 -0.59 -7.30
C GLU A 41 10.93 -1.40 -8.34
N GLY A 42 10.95 -1.00 -9.61
CA GLY A 42 10.42 -1.77 -10.73
C GLY A 42 8.92 -1.60 -10.97
N GLY A 43 8.31 -2.60 -11.59
CA GLY A 43 6.91 -2.61 -11.98
C GLY A 43 6.01 -3.30 -10.97
N PHE A 44 4.78 -2.80 -10.86
CA PHE A 44 3.77 -3.29 -9.93
C PHE A 44 2.40 -3.42 -10.59
N THR A 45 1.62 -4.39 -10.12
CA THR A 45 0.24 -4.69 -10.56
C THR A 45 -0.80 -4.08 -9.62
N ALA A 46 -0.47 -3.94 -8.33
CA ALA A 46 -1.37 -3.41 -7.30
C ALA A 46 -0.60 -2.65 -6.21
N ILE A 47 -1.32 -1.82 -5.45
CA ILE A 47 -0.82 -1.21 -4.22
C ILE A 47 -1.70 -1.52 -3.01
N LYS A 48 -1.12 -1.38 -1.82
CA LYS A 48 -1.82 -1.47 -0.55
C LYS A 48 -1.21 -0.51 0.46
N LEU A 49 -2.04 0.05 1.33
CA LEU A 49 -1.62 0.96 2.39
C LEU A 49 -1.83 0.30 3.75
N GLU A 50 -0.89 0.54 4.66
CA GLU A 50 -1.00 0.23 6.08
C GLU A 50 -0.87 1.51 6.89
N VAL A 51 -1.67 1.66 7.94
CA VAL A 51 -1.51 2.73 8.93
C VAL A 51 -1.07 2.11 10.25
N ALA A 52 0.23 2.21 10.54
CA ALA A 52 0.82 1.79 11.78
C ALA A 52 0.68 2.91 12.83
N GLY A 53 -0.23 2.70 13.80
CA GLY A 53 -0.51 3.65 14.88
C GLY A 53 -1.56 4.71 14.54
N GLY A 54 -2.35 5.11 15.54
CA GLY A 54 -3.37 6.15 15.41
C GLY A 54 -4.54 5.79 14.49
N ASN A 55 -5.49 6.72 14.35
CA ASN A 55 -6.63 6.60 13.45
C ASN A 55 -6.59 7.77 12.45
N LEU A 56 -6.90 7.51 11.19
CA LEU A 56 -7.02 8.54 10.17
C LEU A 56 -8.15 8.21 9.18
N GLU A 57 -8.72 9.25 8.61
CA GLU A 57 -9.70 9.15 7.53
C GLU A 57 -9.02 9.59 6.23
N MET A 58 -8.88 8.66 5.28
CA MET A 58 -8.32 8.89 3.96
C MET A 58 -9.44 9.28 2.99
N TYR A 59 -9.29 10.42 2.32
CA TYR A 59 -10.27 10.97 1.38
C TYR A 59 -9.93 10.72 -0.08
N ASN A 60 -8.64 10.62 -0.39
CA ASN A 60 -8.19 10.45 -1.75
C ASN A 60 -6.80 9.83 -1.79
N ILE A 61 -6.55 9.07 -2.85
CA ILE A 61 -5.24 8.55 -3.22
C ILE A 61 -5.03 8.90 -4.69
N LYS A 62 -3.85 9.39 -5.04
CA LYS A 62 -3.45 9.59 -6.43
C LYS A 62 -2.11 8.91 -6.67
N VAL A 63 -2.10 7.98 -7.61
CA VAL A 63 -0.89 7.31 -8.09
C VAL A 63 -0.44 8.04 -9.34
N THR A 64 0.80 8.53 -9.35
CA THR A 64 1.49 9.02 -10.54
C THR A 64 2.48 7.96 -10.99
N PHE A 65 2.34 7.53 -12.24
CA PHE A 65 3.20 6.53 -12.86
C PHE A 65 4.50 7.15 -13.40
N GLY A 66 5.48 6.30 -13.72
CA GLY A 66 6.76 6.70 -14.31
C GLY A 66 6.60 7.48 -15.62
N ASN A 67 5.56 7.18 -16.41
CA ASN A 67 5.24 7.88 -17.65
C ASN A 67 4.43 9.18 -17.47
N GLY A 68 4.17 9.62 -16.23
CA GLY A 68 3.45 10.85 -15.91
C GLY A 68 1.92 10.73 -15.89
N GLN A 69 1.34 9.63 -16.38
CA GLN A 69 -0.09 9.38 -16.22
C GLN A 69 -0.45 9.22 -14.74
N SER A 70 -1.70 9.51 -14.39
CA SER A 70 -2.19 9.33 -13.03
C SER A 70 -3.45 8.47 -12.96
N PHE A 71 -3.59 7.78 -11.84
CA PHE A 71 -4.76 7.00 -11.47
C PHE A 71 -5.18 7.36 -10.05
N SER A 72 -6.47 7.61 -9.86
CA SER A 72 -7.04 7.86 -8.54
C SER A 72 -8.18 6.87 -8.32
N PRO A 73 -8.02 5.86 -7.45
CA PRO A 73 -9.11 4.96 -7.12
C PRO A 73 -10.16 5.73 -6.33
N GLU A 74 -11.45 5.52 -6.63
CA GLU A 74 -12.52 6.05 -5.77
C GLU A 74 -12.37 5.42 -4.37
N THR A 75 -12.05 6.27 -3.39
CA THR A 75 -11.60 5.81 -2.09
C THR A 75 -12.02 6.79 -1.00
N ARG A 76 -12.79 6.28 -0.03
CA ARG A 76 -12.89 6.84 1.32
C ARG A 76 -12.64 5.71 2.30
N ILE A 77 -11.55 5.78 3.05
CA ILE A 77 -11.16 4.69 3.97
C ILE A 77 -10.99 5.27 5.37
N GLN A 78 -11.64 4.63 6.33
CA GLN A 78 -11.36 4.86 7.74
C GLN A 78 -10.30 3.84 8.18
N PHE A 79 -9.14 4.33 8.58
CA PHE A 79 -8.08 3.52 9.14
C PHE A 79 -8.14 3.57 10.66
N HIS A 80 -8.09 2.38 11.25
CA HIS A 80 -7.81 2.18 12.66
C HIS A 80 -6.33 1.82 12.82
N GLN A 81 -5.81 1.92 14.04
CA GLN A 81 -4.44 1.52 14.33
C GLN A 81 -4.15 0.09 13.84
N GLY A 82 -3.12 -0.05 13.01
CA GLY A 82 -2.68 -1.35 12.47
C GLY A 82 -3.58 -1.89 11.36
N SER A 83 -4.50 -1.08 10.83
CA SER A 83 -5.38 -1.50 9.75
C SER A 83 -4.76 -1.27 8.37
N TRP A 84 -5.28 -2.02 7.41
CA TRP A 84 -4.86 -1.99 6.02
C TRP A 84 -5.98 -1.47 5.12
N SER A 85 -5.61 -0.93 3.96
CA SER A 85 -6.56 -0.72 2.88
C SER A 85 -6.96 -2.07 2.26
N ARG A 86 -8.01 -2.04 1.45
CA ARG A 86 -8.19 -3.04 0.40
C ARG A 86 -6.98 -3.03 -0.55
N THR A 87 -6.80 -4.12 -1.29
CA THR A 87 -5.93 -4.11 -2.48
C THR A 87 -6.50 -3.11 -3.48
N ILE A 88 -5.62 -2.30 -4.05
CA ILE A 88 -5.95 -1.34 -5.10
C ILE A 88 -5.20 -1.80 -6.35
N ASP A 89 -5.93 -2.43 -7.27
CA ASP A 89 -5.37 -2.85 -8.55
C ASP A 89 -5.07 -1.62 -9.41
N LEU A 90 -3.89 -1.61 -10.02
CA LEU A 90 -3.48 -0.54 -10.92
C LEU A 90 -4.03 -0.81 -12.32
N PRO A 91 -4.45 0.22 -13.06
CA PRO A 91 -4.95 0.04 -14.41
C PRO A 91 -3.84 -0.41 -15.37
N GLY A 92 -4.10 -1.48 -16.11
CA GLY A 92 -3.17 -2.08 -17.07
C GLY A 92 -2.42 -3.29 -16.50
N PRO A 93 -1.43 -3.84 -17.22
CA PRO A 93 -0.73 -5.05 -16.81
C PRO A 93 0.27 -4.78 -15.67
N VAL A 94 1.32 -4.02 -15.94
CA VAL A 94 2.38 -3.68 -14.97
C VAL A 94 2.69 -2.19 -15.10
N ARG A 95 2.81 -1.49 -13.97
CA ARG A 95 3.07 -0.05 -13.92
C ARG A 95 4.33 0.27 -13.12
N ILE A 96 5.17 1.14 -13.66
CA ILE A 96 6.22 1.80 -12.88
C ILE A 96 5.56 2.92 -12.07
N LEU A 97 5.79 2.92 -10.76
CA LEU A 97 5.29 3.97 -9.87
C LEU A 97 6.36 5.04 -9.72
N ARG A 98 5.93 6.30 -9.71
CA ARG A 98 6.80 7.44 -9.42
C ARG A 98 6.48 8.05 -8.07
N ARG A 99 5.19 8.17 -7.77
CA ARG A 99 4.71 8.86 -6.57
C ARG A 99 3.31 8.39 -6.22
N VAL A 100 3.04 8.27 -4.94
CA VAL A 100 1.68 8.10 -4.42
C VAL A 100 1.40 9.24 -3.46
N ASP A 101 0.40 10.03 -3.78
CA ASP A 101 -0.15 11.11 -2.97
C ASP A 101 -1.39 10.62 -2.20
N PHE A 102 -1.55 11.11 -0.98
CA PHE A 102 -2.67 10.74 -0.11
C PHE A 102 -3.16 11.97 0.64
N TRP A 103 -4.49 12.14 0.67
CA TRP A 103 -5.17 13.19 1.39
C TRP A 103 -5.97 12.61 2.53
N TYR A 104 -5.77 13.10 3.74
CA TYR A 104 -6.35 12.54 4.94
C TYR A 104 -6.67 13.62 5.99
N ARG A 105 -7.55 13.26 6.94
CA ARG A 105 -7.72 13.98 8.19
C ARG A 105 -7.44 13.04 9.34
N SER A 106 -6.62 13.49 10.28
CA SER A 106 -6.56 12.80 11.57
C SER A 106 -7.65 13.31 12.49
N ARG A 107 -8.33 12.39 13.16
CA ARG A 107 -9.37 12.71 14.15
C ARG A 107 -8.83 12.77 15.59
N LEU A 108 -7.51 12.82 15.81
CA LEU A 108 -6.93 12.68 17.15
C LEU A 108 -6.01 13.83 17.57
N ARG A 109 -6.15 14.22 18.85
CA ARG A 109 -5.18 15.03 19.60
C ARG A 109 -3.92 14.20 19.90
N PRO A 110 -2.75 14.81 20.15
CA PRO A 110 -1.42 14.16 20.18
C PRO A 110 -1.17 13.05 21.23
N ALA A 111 -2.19 12.56 21.94
CA ALA A 111 -2.04 11.70 23.12
C ALA A 111 -1.68 10.23 22.81
N ARG A 112 -1.86 9.76 21.57
CA ARG A 112 -1.38 8.44 21.11
C ARG A 112 -0.59 8.66 19.83
N GLY A 113 0.70 8.30 19.88
CA GLY A 113 1.77 8.60 18.91
C GLY A 113 1.37 8.73 17.44
N ALA A 114 2.12 9.56 16.69
CA ALA A 114 1.77 9.87 15.31
C ALA A 114 1.68 8.63 14.42
N ALA A 115 0.63 8.61 13.59
CA ALA A 115 0.38 7.54 12.64
C ALA A 115 1.53 7.44 11.62
N THR A 116 1.88 6.22 11.22
CA THR A 116 2.88 5.98 10.19
C THR A 116 2.21 5.23 9.04
N MET A 117 2.16 5.87 7.89
CA MET A 117 1.63 5.27 6.68
C MET A 117 2.73 4.52 5.95
N ARG A 118 2.42 3.32 5.48
CA ARG A 118 3.35 2.47 4.73
C ARG A 118 2.68 2.08 3.42
N LEU A 119 3.41 2.23 2.33
CA LEU A 119 2.97 1.90 0.98
C LEU A 119 3.64 0.60 0.54
N PHE A 120 2.83 -0.33 0.09
CA PHE A 120 3.27 -1.59 -0.48
C PHE A 120 2.86 -1.70 -1.94
N GLY A 121 3.70 -2.32 -2.76
CA GLY A 121 3.44 -2.65 -4.15
C GLY A 121 3.48 -4.16 -4.36
N ARG A 122 2.53 -4.69 -5.11
CA ARG A 122 2.53 -6.09 -5.55
C ARG A 122 3.19 -6.20 -6.92
N LYS A 123 4.10 -7.15 -7.11
CA LYS A 123 4.71 -7.44 -8.42
C LYS A 123 3.69 -7.87 -9.47
#